data_AF-A0A934FPN1-F1
#
_entry.id   AF-A0A934FPN1-F1
#
_cell.length_a   1.000
_cell.length_b   1.000
_cell.length_c   1.000
_cell.angle_alpha   90.00
_cell.angle_beta   90.00
_cell.angle_gamma   90.00
#
_symmetry.space_group_name_H-M   'P 1'
#
loop_
_entity.id
_entity.type
_entity.pdbx_description
1 polymer ?
#
loop_
_entity_poly.entity_id
_entity_poly.type
_entity_poly.pdbx_seq_one_letter_code
_entity_poly.pdbx_strand_id
1 'polypeptide(L)'
;HAARYAPAADLPKLASLGRKQFAADLDAQAALFKAMQDGLTTRGGALPTDLRAWGADLAGQLLGASGQVGQRVSPDPPTKDPAQAAFGNQKDRRDALSYSTASQATWTYVPHNPDRPGPNPFAFQLRTSADGQKTRLMSSHPVDEDLVGTLRSPVFVLPKQLSFYLCGHDGFPNQPAGKKNFVRLRLAPADKVGQRVPPDFQTKEPAQAASQNQKDRRDALSYDTNARVLREAFPPRNDTARLITWDLTEFAGQRGYLEVTDGDNGDAYAWLAFGRFDPALPELALQDTQAIAVRQQAGADLARSLRVASLEPAIAELFNDSPDVPVRAAAGRAWFALNASAALPPLTAIVRDAAQPEPLRGELAAQLAEGADPRGLAVVVAALTNAPTRLQLRFATALVGTAAGTEQLLEAAEAGRVPPRILQDRTLADRLRASSARDARVRLAALVKNLPPADVQLQKLIEAKRAGFDAKQANAARGAEVFTKACAVCHLLDGKGALVGPQLDGIGGRGVERLLEDILDPNRNVDTAFRATVFVLRDGESVSGLFRREEGATLVYALANGQEARVPKADVKERRETETSLMPSNFHEAITAAELNDLLAFLLGKTGG
;
A
#
# COMPACT_ATOMS: atom_id res chain seq x y z
N HIS A 1 -26.21 -4.57 -7.50
CA HIS A 1 -27.46 -5.11 -8.10
C HIS A 1 -28.29 -4.02 -8.77
N ALA A 2 -28.73 -2.98 -8.05
CA ALA A 2 -29.52 -1.89 -8.61
C ALA A 2 -28.88 -1.23 -9.85
N ALA A 3 -27.60 -0.84 -9.79
CA ALA A 3 -26.90 -0.25 -10.95
C ALA A 3 -26.84 -1.16 -12.20
N ARG A 4 -26.92 -2.48 -12.03
CA ARG A 4 -26.89 -3.46 -13.12
C ARG A 4 -28.24 -3.58 -13.84
N TYR A 5 -29.35 -3.50 -13.09
CA TYR A 5 -30.69 -3.83 -13.59
C TYR A 5 -31.68 -2.66 -13.60
N ALA A 6 -31.38 -1.56 -12.93
CA ALA A 6 -32.26 -0.39 -12.90
C ALA A 6 -32.35 0.26 -14.29
N PRO A 7 -33.51 0.85 -14.63
CA PRO A 7 -33.63 1.74 -15.78
C PRO A 7 -32.58 2.86 -15.72
N ALA A 8 -32.02 3.25 -16.87
CA ALA A 8 -30.98 4.29 -16.91
C ALA A 8 -31.45 5.62 -16.30
N ALA A 9 -32.76 5.91 -16.42
CA ALA A 9 -33.40 7.09 -15.84
C ALA A 9 -33.42 7.13 -14.30
N ASP A 10 -33.25 5.98 -13.63
CA ASP A 10 -33.26 5.89 -12.16
C ASP A 10 -31.85 5.90 -11.54
N LEU A 11 -30.80 5.77 -12.34
CA LEU A 11 -29.41 5.82 -11.87
C LEU A 11 -29.06 7.16 -11.16
N PRO A 12 -29.52 8.34 -11.62
CA PRO A 12 -29.28 9.59 -10.90
C PRO A 12 -29.92 9.62 -9.50
N LYS A 13 -31.06 8.93 -9.31
CA LYS A 13 -31.72 8.85 -8.00
C LYS A 13 -30.88 8.01 -7.01
N LEU A 14 -30.29 6.91 -7.48
CA LEU A 14 -29.37 6.10 -6.68
C LEU A 14 -28.13 6.90 -6.26
N ALA A 15 -27.57 7.69 -7.18
CA ALA A 15 -26.46 8.59 -6.89
C ALA A 15 -26.83 9.63 -5.81
N SER A 16 -27.99 10.28 -5.96
CA SER A 16 -28.47 11.26 -4.98
C SER A 16 -28.74 10.64 -3.61
N LEU A 17 -29.27 9.42 -3.56
CA LEU A 17 -29.52 8.71 -2.31
C LEU A 17 -28.20 8.42 -1.58
N GLY A 18 -27.21 7.88 -2.30
CA GLY A 18 -25.88 7.62 -1.77
C GLY A 18 -25.21 8.85 -1.18
N ARG A 19 -25.20 9.96 -1.94
CA ARG A 19 -24.65 11.25 -1.48
C ARG A 19 -25.32 11.76 -0.21
N LYS A 20 -26.66 11.72 -0.15
CA LYS A 20 -27.41 12.28 0.98
C LYS A 20 -27.31 11.43 2.23
N GLN A 21 -27.41 10.11 2.08
CA GLN A 21 -27.44 9.19 3.21
C GLN A 21 -26.06 9.00 3.84
N PHE A 22 -24.98 9.11 3.05
CA PHE A 22 -23.60 8.90 3.49
C PHE A 22 -22.75 10.18 3.39
N ALA A 23 -23.37 11.36 3.48
CA ALA A 23 -22.69 12.64 3.27
C ALA A 23 -21.45 12.85 4.15
N ALA A 24 -21.47 12.30 5.37
CA ALA A 24 -20.37 12.39 6.34
C ALA A 24 -19.40 11.18 6.32
N ASP A 25 -19.64 10.18 5.47
CA ASP A 25 -18.86 8.95 5.39
C ASP A 25 -18.30 8.75 3.98
N LEU A 26 -17.07 9.22 3.77
CA LEU A 26 -16.38 9.13 2.49
C LEU A 26 -16.08 7.69 2.08
N ASP A 27 -15.86 6.79 3.05
CA ASP A 27 -15.52 5.39 2.78
C ASP A 27 -16.76 4.65 2.25
N ALA A 28 -17.91 4.88 2.88
CA ALA A 28 -19.19 4.37 2.41
C ALA A 28 -19.55 4.93 1.02
N GLN A 29 -19.31 6.22 0.77
CA GLN A 29 -19.51 6.82 -0.55
C GLN A 29 -18.62 6.19 -1.62
N ALA A 30 -17.33 5.98 -1.33
CA ALA A 30 -16.39 5.37 -2.26
C ALA A 30 -16.77 3.93 -2.60
N ALA A 31 -17.11 3.12 -1.59
CA ALA A 31 -17.57 1.75 -1.78
C ALA A 31 -18.85 1.68 -2.61
N LEU A 32 -19.82 2.55 -2.32
CA LEU A 32 -21.08 2.63 -3.05
C LEU A 32 -20.89 3.08 -4.50
N PHE A 33 -20.02 4.08 -4.73
CA PHE A 33 -19.67 4.54 -6.07
C PHE A 33 -19.05 3.41 -6.89
N LYS A 34 -18.05 2.72 -6.34
CA LYS A 34 -17.38 1.59 -7.00
C LYS A 34 -18.37 0.49 -7.36
N ALA A 35 -19.25 0.12 -6.44
CA ALA A 35 -20.30 -0.88 -6.70
C ALA A 35 -21.27 -0.47 -7.83
N MET A 36 -21.57 0.83 -7.96
CA MET A 36 -22.35 1.34 -9.09
C MET A 36 -21.58 1.29 -10.41
N GLN A 37 -20.32 1.71 -10.41
CA GLN A 37 -19.44 1.65 -11.57
C GLN A 37 -19.31 0.20 -12.08
N ASP A 38 -19.03 -0.75 -11.19
CA ASP A 38 -18.91 -2.18 -11.53
C ASP A 38 -20.22 -2.75 -12.11
N GLY A 39 -21.36 -2.35 -11.52
CA GLY A 39 -22.69 -2.76 -12.00
C GLY A 39 -22.98 -2.26 -13.41
N LEU A 40 -22.59 -1.04 -13.74
CA LEU A 40 -22.76 -0.45 -15.07
C LEU A 40 -21.80 -1.06 -16.09
N THR A 41 -20.54 -1.28 -15.72
CA THR A 41 -19.55 -1.96 -16.56
C THR A 41 -20.01 -3.37 -16.92
N THR A 42 -20.57 -4.12 -15.96
CA THR A 42 -21.10 -5.48 -16.20
C THR A 42 -22.27 -5.50 -17.19
N ARG A 43 -23.05 -4.41 -17.23
CA ARG A 43 -24.13 -4.22 -18.21
C ARG A 43 -23.62 -3.81 -19.60
N GLY A 44 -22.36 -3.37 -19.72
CA GLY A 44 -21.81 -2.73 -20.91
C GLY A 44 -22.29 -1.28 -21.09
N GLY A 45 -22.75 -0.63 -20.02
CA GLY A 45 -23.21 0.76 -20.05
C GLY A 45 -22.10 1.75 -19.68
N ALA A 46 -22.13 2.94 -20.29
CA ALA A 46 -21.27 4.06 -19.89
C ALA A 46 -21.75 4.70 -18.58
N LEU A 47 -20.81 5.32 -17.83
CA LEU A 47 -21.13 6.05 -16.61
C LEU A 47 -21.90 7.34 -16.94
N PRO A 48 -23.13 7.55 -16.41
CA PRO A 48 -23.89 8.79 -16.61
C PRO A 48 -23.16 10.04 -16.12
N THR A 49 -23.44 11.19 -16.72
CA THR A 49 -22.77 12.47 -16.41
C THR A 49 -22.84 12.85 -14.93
N ASP A 50 -24.01 12.72 -14.29
CA ASP A 50 -24.19 13.06 -12.86
C ASP A 50 -23.40 12.14 -11.93
N LEU A 51 -23.28 10.86 -12.30
CA LEU A 51 -22.44 9.90 -11.60
C LEU A 51 -20.96 10.24 -11.81
N ARG A 52 -20.54 10.56 -13.04
CA ARG A 52 -19.16 11.01 -13.30
C ARG A 52 -18.81 12.25 -12.49
N ALA A 53 -19.71 13.24 -12.42
CA ALA A 53 -19.52 14.45 -11.63
C ALA A 53 -19.41 14.14 -10.12
N TRP A 54 -20.22 13.21 -9.60
CA TRP A 54 -20.08 12.76 -8.22
C TRP A 54 -18.70 12.16 -7.96
N GLY A 55 -18.26 11.27 -8.83
CA GLY A 55 -17.00 10.56 -8.65
C GLY A 55 -15.82 11.52 -8.73
N ALA A 56 -15.90 12.57 -9.56
CA ALA A 56 -14.88 13.62 -9.60
C ALA A 56 -14.80 14.41 -8.29
N ASP A 57 -15.94 14.84 -7.74
CA ASP A 57 -15.99 15.52 -6.43
C ASP A 57 -15.48 14.61 -5.30
N LEU A 58 -15.92 13.35 -5.31
CA LEU A 58 -15.52 12.36 -4.32
C LEU A 58 -14.01 12.07 -4.38
N ALA A 59 -13.44 11.97 -5.59
CA ALA A 59 -11.99 11.82 -5.77
C ALA A 59 -11.22 12.98 -5.14
N GLY A 60 -11.69 14.22 -5.35
CA GLY A 60 -11.10 15.41 -4.74
C GLY A 60 -11.16 15.38 -3.21
N GLN A 61 -12.31 14.98 -2.64
CA GLN A 61 -12.49 14.85 -1.19
C GLN A 61 -11.60 13.77 -0.57
N LEU A 62 -11.43 12.64 -1.26
CA LEU A 62 -10.59 11.53 -0.82
C LEU A 62 -9.09 11.86 -0.88
N LEU A 63 -8.65 12.62 -1.89
CA LEU A 63 -7.27 13.11 -2.02
C LEU A 63 -6.96 14.20 -0.99
N GLY A 64 -7.86 15.17 -0.87
CA GLY A 64 -7.76 16.35 0.00
C GLY A 64 -8.33 16.14 1.39
N ALA A 65 -8.43 14.89 1.88
CA ALA A 65 -8.87 14.58 3.23
C ALA A 65 -7.82 15.03 4.27
N SER A 66 -7.62 16.34 4.36
CA SER A 66 -6.98 17.05 5.44
C SER A 66 -7.83 16.89 6.70
N GLY A 67 -7.45 15.96 7.57
CA GLY A 67 -7.46 16.17 9.02
C GLY A 67 -8.76 16.52 9.77
N GLN A 68 -9.96 16.55 9.18
CA GLN A 68 -11.19 16.70 9.95
C GLN A 68 -11.82 15.35 10.31
N VAL A 69 -11.15 14.64 11.23
CA VAL A 69 -11.83 13.74 12.17
C VAL A 69 -11.39 14.12 13.58
N GLY A 70 -11.65 15.37 13.95
CA GLY A 70 -11.55 15.88 15.31
C GLY A 70 -12.93 16.26 15.81
N GLN A 71 -13.49 15.43 16.69
CA GLN A 71 -14.59 15.72 17.63
C GLN A 71 -15.97 16.15 17.07
N ARG A 72 -16.89 15.16 17.01
CA ARG A 72 -18.15 15.22 17.78
C ARG A 72 -18.53 13.81 18.22
N VAL A 73 -17.90 13.33 19.29
CA VAL A 73 -18.60 12.49 20.26
C VAL A 73 -19.01 13.45 21.35
N SER A 74 -20.21 14.02 21.23
CA SER A 74 -20.91 14.55 22.39
C SER A 74 -21.81 13.43 22.93
N PRO A 75 -21.87 13.21 24.24
CA PRO A 75 -22.91 12.39 24.83
C PRO A 75 -24.26 13.07 24.56
N ASP A 76 -25.30 12.29 24.23
CA ASP A 76 -26.68 12.79 24.19
C ASP A 76 -26.99 13.60 25.47
N PRO A 77 -27.78 14.69 25.38
CA PRO A 77 -29.19 14.56 25.79
C PRO A 77 -30.14 15.59 25.09
N PRO A 78 -31.38 15.78 25.58
CA PRO A 78 -32.66 15.39 24.97
C PRO A 78 -33.33 16.46 24.10
N THR A 79 -34.34 16.01 23.33
CA THR A 79 -35.45 16.72 22.65
C THR A 79 -35.61 18.26 22.83
N LYS A 80 -35.66 19.03 21.73
CA LYS A 80 -36.85 19.75 21.18
C LYS A 80 -36.51 20.90 20.19
N ASP A 81 -37.38 20.96 19.17
CA ASP A 81 -37.81 22.07 18.29
C ASP A 81 -36.93 22.64 17.15
N PRO A 82 -37.39 22.63 15.87
CA PRO A 82 -36.70 23.21 14.73
C PRO A 82 -37.28 24.57 14.34
N ALA A 83 -36.62 25.66 14.73
CA ALA A 83 -36.87 26.97 14.13
C ALA A 83 -35.64 27.86 14.28
N GLN A 84 -34.83 27.94 13.22
CA GLN A 84 -34.11 29.15 12.76
C GLN A 84 -33.11 28.76 11.67
N ALA A 85 -33.62 28.57 10.46
CA ALA A 85 -32.87 28.83 9.25
C ALA A 85 -33.25 30.23 8.78
N ALA A 86 -32.29 31.15 8.67
CA ALA A 86 -32.13 32.02 7.48
C ALA A 86 -31.04 33.10 7.66
N PHE A 87 -30.44 33.44 6.51
CA PHE A 87 -29.70 34.65 6.13
C PHE A 87 -28.20 34.75 6.45
N GLY A 88 -27.39 34.69 5.37
CA GLY A 88 -26.00 35.15 5.30
C GLY A 88 -25.50 35.13 3.85
N ASN A 89 -24.92 36.24 3.39
CA ASN A 89 -24.93 36.74 2.01
C ASN A 89 -23.84 36.17 1.07
N GLN A 90 -24.06 36.30 -0.24
CA GLN A 90 -23.22 35.84 -1.36
C GLN A 90 -21.82 36.53 -1.48
N LYS A 91 -21.47 37.42 -0.54
CA LYS A 91 -20.19 38.16 -0.52
C LYS A 91 -19.11 37.43 0.30
N ASP A 92 -19.49 36.60 1.28
CA ASP A 92 -18.57 35.79 2.09
C ASP A 92 -17.98 34.57 1.35
N ARG A 93 -18.47 34.28 0.14
CA ARG A 93 -17.96 33.17 -0.71
C ARG A 93 -16.69 33.52 -1.49
N ARG A 94 -16.34 34.80 -1.64
CA ARG A 94 -15.12 35.21 -2.38
C ARG A 94 -13.88 35.28 -1.49
N ASP A 95 -14.03 35.52 -0.20
CA ASP A 95 -12.92 35.51 0.77
C ASP A 95 -12.59 34.09 1.28
N ALA A 96 -13.43 33.10 0.94
CA ALA A 96 -13.20 31.68 1.20
C ALA A 96 -12.25 30.99 0.19
N LEU A 97 -11.73 31.72 -0.81
CA LEU A 97 -10.82 31.20 -1.85
C LEU A 97 -9.38 31.69 -1.71
N SER A 98 -9.04 32.39 -0.61
CA SER A 98 -7.69 32.92 -0.37
C SER A 98 -7.01 32.43 0.91
N TYR A 99 -7.54 31.40 1.57
CA TYR A 99 -6.78 30.70 2.60
C TYR A 99 -5.79 29.73 1.96
N SER A 100 -4.63 30.30 1.65
CA SER A 100 -3.32 29.67 1.61
C SER A 100 -3.27 28.35 2.38
N THR A 101 -2.92 27.31 1.62
CA THR A 101 -2.41 26.00 2.01
C THR A 101 -1.18 26.11 2.93
N ALA A 102 -1.37 26.60 4.15
CA ALA A 102 -0.41 26.34 5.21
C ALA A 102 -0.66 24.91 5.69
N SER A 103 0.19 23.97 5.25
CA SER A 103 0.16 22.58 5.70
C SER A 103 0.10 22.55 7.23
N GLN A 104 -1.02 22.09 7.80
CA GLN A 104 -1.01 21.73 9.21
C GLN A 104 0.00 20.60 9.34
N ALA A 105 1.12 20.84 10.01
CA ALA A 105 2.11 19.81 10.26
C ALA A 105 1.41 18.61 10.91
N THR A 106 1.55 17.44 10.33
CA THR A 106 0.92 16.19 10.79
C THR A 106 1.92 15.34 11.55
N TRP A 107 1.43 14.36 12.29
CA TRP A 107 2.30 13.33 12.87
C TRP A 107 3.03 12.57 11.76
N THR A 108 4.30 12.23 11.99
CA THR A 108 5.17 11.53 11.02
C THR A 108 5.60 10.19 11.57
N TYR A 109 5.50 9.13 10.77
CA TYR A 109 5.94 7.79 11.15
C TYR A 109 7.31 7.50 10.54
N VAL A 110 8.21 6.93 11.34
CA VAL A 110 9.53 6.47 10.90
C VAL A 110 9.70 5.00 11.30
N PRO A 111 9.77 4.05 10.34
CA PRO A 111 10.05 2.65 10.66
C PRO A 111 11.47 2.50 11.21
N HIS A 112 11.68 1.62 12.19
CA HIS A 112 13.02 1.36 12.73
C HIS A 112 13.90 0.55 11.78
N ASN A 113 13.29 -0.27 10.91
CA ASN A 113 13.98 -1.02 9.89
C ASN A 113 13.78 -0.37 8.50
N PRO A 114 14.74 0.45 8.02
CA PRO A 114 14.63 1.12 6.73
C PRO A 114 14.71 0.15 5.53
N ASP A 115 15.26 -1.05 5.71
CA ASP A 115 15.39 -2.07 4.65
C ASP A 115 14.12 -2.90 4.48
N ARG A 116 13.20 -2.85 5.46
CA ARG A 116 11.86 -3.43 5.41
C ARG A 116 10.81 -2.37 5.77
N PRO A 117 10.57 -1.35 4.91
CA PRO A 117 9.57 -0.34 5.18
C PRO A 117 8.17 -0.98 5.12
N GLY A 118 7.65 -1.37 6.28
CA GLY A 118 6.26 -1.78 6.45
C GLY A 118 5.31 -0.58 6.56
N PRO A 119 3.99 -0.79 6.45
CA PRO A 119 3.02 0.28 6.65
C PRO A 119 3.12 0.85 8.07
N ASN A 120 2.69 2.10 8.26
CA ASN A 120 2.56 2.68 9.61
C ASN A 120 1.60 1.79 10.44
N PRO A 121 2.04 1.14 11.55
CA PRO A 121 1.20 0.24 12.33
C PRO A 121 0.17 0.97 13.19
N PHE A 122 0.34 2.29 13.38
CA PHE A 122 -0.54 3.08 14.23
C PHE A 122 -1.90 3.33 13.57
N ALA A 123 -2.95 2.79 14.18
CA ALA A 123 -4.34 2.99 13.79
C ALA A 123 -5.23 3.23 15.01
N PHE A 124 -6.37 3.90 14.81
CA PHE A 124 -7.30 4.08 15.91
C PHE A 124 -7.99 2.78 16.29
N GLN A 125 -7.98 2.46 17.57
CA GLN A 125 -8.74 1.35 18.15
C GLN A 125 -9.57 1.82 19.33
N LEU A 126 -10.74 1.22 19.50
CA LEU A 126 -11.56 1.41 20.69
C LEU A 126 -10.89 0.69 21.87
N ARG A 127 -10.58 1.45 22.92
CA ARG A 127 -9.96 0.95 24.15
C ARG A 127 -10.78 1.39 25.36
N THR A 128 -10.81 0.56 26.39
CA THR A 128 -11.42 0.92 27.67
C THR A 128 -10.40 1.74 28.46
N SER A 129 -10.82 2.91 28.93
CA SER A 129 -10.04 3.77 29.82
C SER A 129 -10.40 3.49 31.28
N ALA A 130 -9.47 3.81 32.19
CA ALA A 130 -9.65 3.63 33.64
C ALA A 130 -10.80 4.48 34.22
N ASP A 131 -11.25 5.51 33.50
CA ASP A 131 -12.46 6.30 33.81
C ASP A 131 -13.76 5.58 33.39
N GLY A 132 -13.68 4.34 32.91
CA GLY A 132 -14.81 3.52 32.46
C GLY A 132 -15.29 3.83 31.04
N GLN A 133 -14.69 4.81 30.35
CA GLN A 133 -15.11 5.17 28.99
C GLN A 133 -14.46 4.25 27.95
N LYS A 134 -15.22 3.87 26.92
CA LYS A 134 -14.64 3.34 25.69
C LYS A 134 -14.28 4.49 24.78
N THR A 135 -13.00 4.60 24.43
CA THR A 135 -12.48 5.73 23.66
C THR A 135 -11.57 5.27 22.53
N ARG A 136 -11.46 6.08 21.47
CA ARG A 136 -10.53 5.81 20.38
C ARG A 136 -9.14 6.28 20.80
N LEU A 137 -8.20 5.34 20.92
CA LEU A 137 -6.78 5.61 21.11
C LEU A 137 -6.02 5.21 19.86
N MET A 138 -4.96 5.94 19.54
CA MET A 138 -4.04 5.57 18.48
C MET A 138 -3.18 4.42 18.99
N SER A 139 -3.32 3.24 18.38
CA SER A 139 -2.70 2.01 18.82
C SER A 139 -1.74 1.50 17.78
N SER A 140 -0.52 1.13 18.20
CA SER A 140 0.43 0.42 17.36
C SER A 140 0.09 -1.05 17.19
N HIS A 141 -0.92 -1.58 17.89
CA HIS A 141 -1.33 -2.99 17.80
C HIS A 141 -1.65 -3.33 16.33
N PRO A 142 -0.78 -4.06 15.62
CA PRO A 142 -0.94 -4.19 14.20
C PRO A 142 -1.70 -5.47 13.86
N VAL A 143 -2.05 -5.55 12.58
CA VAL A 143 -2.46 -6.77 11.86
C VAL A 143 -1.25 -7.73 11.69
N ASP A 144 -0.04 -7.30 12.08
CA ASP A 144 1.27 -7.97 11.91
C ASP A 144 2.29 -7.44 12.96
N GLU A 145 2.64 -8.23 13.98
CA GLU A 145 3.37 -7.82 15.20
C GLU A 145 4.87 -7.48 15.00
N ASP A 146 5.40 -7.65 13.78
CA ASP A 146 6.79 -7.34 13.42
C ASP A 146 7.05 -5.85 13.11
N LEU A 147 6.00 -5.02 13.07
CA LEU A 147 6.09 -3.62 12.64
C LEU A 147 6.50 -2.69 13.79
N VAL A 148 7.82 -2.48 13.93
CA VAL A 148 8.39 -1.51 14.88
C VAL A 148 8.72 -0.16 14.24
N GLY A 149 8.48 0.92 14.98
CA GLY A 149 8.72 2.27 14.52
C GLY A 149 8.36 3.35 15.53
N THR A 150 8.65 4.59 15.16
CA THR A 150 8.36 5.77 15.97
C THR A 150 7.43 6.71 15.24
N LEU A 151 6.28 7.01 15.86
CA LEU A 151 5.37 8.06 15.46
C LEU A 151 5.75 9.36 16.21
N ARG A 152 5.92 10.45 15.48
CA ARG A 152 6.38 11.75 16.00
C ARG A 152 5.34 12.83 15.79
N SER A 153 5.09 13.64 16.82
CA SER A 153 4.21 14.80 16.68
C SER A 153 4.92 15.96 15.96
N PRO A 154 4.16 16.92 15.42
CA PRO A 154 4.67 18.27 15.17
C PRO A 154 5.28 18.89 16.42
N VAL A 155 6.11 19.92 16.21
CA VAL A 155 6.66 20.73 17.31
C VAL A 155 5.58 21.66 17.86
N PHE A 156 5.39 21.65 19.17
CA PHE A 156 4.41 22.49 19.87
C PHE A 156 5.05 23.24 21.04
N VAL A 157 4.34 24.25 21.55
CA VAL A 157 4.75 24.98 22.75
C VAL A 157 4.33 24.18 23.98
N LEU A 158 5.28 23.88 24.87
CA LEU A 158 5.04 23.06 26.03
C LEU A 158 4.11 23.78 27.03
N PRO A 159 2.97 23.18 27.40
CA PRO A 159 2.12 23.69 28.47
C PRO A 159 2.79 23.47 29.83
N LYS A 160 2.24 24.05 30.91
CA LYS A 160 2.70 23.77 32.29
C LYS A 160 2.40 22.34 32.73
N GLN A 161 1.39 21.71 32.14
CA GLN A 161 1.00 20.34 32.39
C GLN A 161 0.52 19.72 31.09
N LEU A 162 0.86 18.45 30.87
CA LEU A 162 0.35 17.65 29.76
C LEU A 162 -0.09 16.29 30.30
N SER A 163 -1.34 15.93 30.04
CA SER A 163 -1.89 14.62 30.37
C SER A 163 -2.35 13.88 29.12
N PHE A 164 -2.30 12.55 29.15
CA PHE A 164 -2.77 11.68 28.07
C PHE A 164 -3.05 10.27 28.60
N TYR A 165 -3.89 9.52 27.90
CA TYR A 165 -4.14 8.12 28.21
C TYR A 165 -3.12 7.22 27.54
N LEU A 166 -2.66 6.17 28.24
CA LEU A 166 -1.72 5.17 27.75
C LEU A 166 -2.13 3.77 28.23
N CYS A 167 -2.22 2.81 27.31
CA CYS A 167 -2.25 1.37 27.58
C CYS A 167 -1.29 0.63 26.66
N GLY A 168 -1.14 -0.68 26.87
CA GLY A 168 -0.28 -1.53 26.07
C GLY A 168 0.58 -2.44 26.92
N HIS A 169 1.45 -3.16 26.23
CA HIS A 169 2.43 -4.07 26.78
C HIS A 169 3.81 -3.84 26.14
N ASP A 170 4.81 -4.43 26.76
CA ASP A 170 6.23 -4.24 26.45
C ASP A 170 6.94 -5.54 26.86
N GLY A 171 6.53 -6.62 26.20
CA GLY A 171 6.84 -8.00 26.50
C GLY A 171 5.82 -8.70 27.40
N PHE A 172 5.89 -10.04 27.43
CA PHE A 172 4.96 -10.93 28.14
C PHE A 172 4.77 -10.58 29.63
N PRO A 173 3.53 -10.48 30.16
CA PRO A 173 3.25 -10.02 31.53
C PRO A 173 4.02 -10.72 32.65
N ASN A 174 4.42 -11.98 32.43
CA ASN A 174 5.18 -12.80 33.39
C ASN A 174 6.71 -12.60 33.31
N GLN A 175 7.21 -11.79 32.38
CA GLN A 175 8.62 -11.43 32.22
C GLN A 175 8.86 -9.97 32.61
N PRO A 176 10.10 -9.56 32.91
CA PRO A 176 10.45 -8.14 33.08
C PRO A 176 10.09 -7.32 31.83
N ALA A 177 9.69 -6.06 32.01
CA ALA A 177 9.38 -5.17 30.90
C ALA A 177 10.63 -4.88 30.04
N GLY A 178 10.49 -4.97 28.72
CA GLY A 178 11.59 -4.78 27.77
C GLY A 178 12.12 -3.34 27.68
N LYS A 179 11.30 -2.36 28.09
CA LYS A 179 11.48 -0.91 27.92
C LYS A 179 11.72 -0.48 26.48
N LYS A 180 11.12 -1.21 25.54
CA LYS A 180 11.22 -0.90 24.10
C LYS A 180 10.06 -0.03 23.63
N ASN A 181 8.90 -0.14 24.30
CA ASN A 181 7.69 0.61 24.00
C ASN A 181 7.56 1.83 24.92
N PHE A 182 7.41 3.03 24.35
CA PHE A 182 7.37 4.26 25.16
C PHE A 182 6.70 5.45 24.48
N VAL A 183 6.26 6.41 25.29
CA VAL A 183 5.94 7.79 24.89
C VAL A 183 6.94 8.72 25.55
N ARG A 184 7.60 9.56 24.76
CA ARG A 184 8.69 10.43 25.20
C ARG A 184 8.48 11.86 24.73
N LEU A 185 8.70 12.82 25.62
CA LEU A 185 8.74 14.24 25.29
C LEU A 185 10.18 14.70 25.14
N ARG A 186 10.50 15.35 24.03
CA ARG A 186 11.84 15.91 23.77
C ARG A 186 11.78 17.41 23.52
N LEU A 187 12.88 18.07 23.88
CA LEU A 187 13.12 19.46 23.52
C LEU A 187 13.43 19.56 22.02
N ALA A 188 12.86 20.55 21.34
CA ALA A 188 13.16 20.80 19.92
C ALA A 188 14.54 21.48 19.77
N PRO A 189 15.34 21.13 18.73
CA PRO A 189 16.61 21.80 18.43
C PRO A 189 16.45 23.31 18.15
N ALA A 190 17.43 24.12 18.55
CA ALA A 190 17.39 25.58 18.48
C ALA A 190 17.34 26.14 17.03
N ASP A 191 17.81 25.35 16.07
CA ASP A 191 17.86 25.58 14.63
C ASP A 191 16.53 25.29 13.92
N LYS A 192 15.54 24.69 14.61
CA LYS A 192 14.14 24.61 14.16
C LYS A 192 13.28 25.76 14.72
N VAL A 193 13.92 26.75 15.35
CA VAL A 193 13.31 28.00 15.81
C VAL A 193 13.32 29.03 14.68
N GLY A 194 12.40 28.88 13.71
CA GLY A 194 12.26 29.90 12.66
C GLY A 194 11.54 29.45 11.40
N GLN A 195 10.21 29.33 11.45
CA GLN A 195 9.39 29.81 10.34
C GLN A 195 8.50 30.93 10.89
N ARG A 196 9.12 32.10 11.11
CA ARG A 196 8.43 33.36 10.91
C ARG A 196 8.22 33.48 9.41
N VAL A 197 7.01 33.80 8.97
CA VAL A 197 6.75 34.34 7.63
C VAL A 197 7.47 35.68 7.53
N PRO A 198 8.39 35.90 6.58
CA PRO A 198 8.74 37.23 6.13
C PRO A 198 8.01 37.51 4.81
N PRO A 199 7.44 38.71 4.62
CA PRO A 199 6.95 39.15 3.33
C PRO A 199 8.13 39.37 2.36
N ASP A 200 7.84 39.26 1.07
CA ASP A 200 8.67 39.56 -0.10
C ASP A 200 9.52 38.42 -0.68
N PHE A 201 8.97 37.83 -1.75
CA PHE A 201 9.70 37.06 -2.74
C PHE A 201 10.37 38.00 -3.76
N GLN A 202 11.70 37.99 -3.83
CA GLN A 202 12.41 38.30 -5.08
C GLN A 202 13.44 37.20 -5.40
N THR A 203 13.09 36.44 -6.45
CA THR A 203 13.93 35.89 -7.54
C THR A 203 15.33 35.36 -7.21
N LYS A 204 15.55 34.02 -7.33
CA LYS A 204 16.77 33.40 -7.90
C LYS A 204 16.47 32.03 -8.54
N GLU A 205 17.30 31.67 -9.53
CA GLU A 205 17.12 30.68 -10.61
C GLU A 205 17.08 29.17 -10.25
N PRO A 206 16.59 28.29 -11.16
CA PRO A 206 16.14 26.92 -10.86
C PRO A 206 17.23 25.84 -10.72
N ALA A 207 18.49 26.11 -11.07
CA ALA A 207 19.50 25.04 -11.23
C ALA A 207 20.21 24.63 -9.91
N GLN A 208 20.16 25.46 -8.87
CA GLN A 208 20.77 25.16 -7.55
C GLN A 208 19.79 24.53 -6.55
N ALA A 209 18.49 24.49 -6.86
CA ALA A 209 17.45 23.99 -5.96
C ALA A 209 17.44 22.45 -5.80
N ALA A 210 17.93 21.69 -6.79
CA ALA A 210 17.83 20.22 -6.78
C ALA A 210 18.85 19.53 -5.84
N SER A 211 20.09 20.02 -5.76
CA SER A 211 21.09 19.46 -4.84
C SER A 211 20.91 19.97 -3.42
N GLN A 212 20.43 21.22 -3.27
CA GLN A 212 20.05 21.78 -1.97
C GLN A 212 18.84 21.01 -1.40
N ASN A 213 17.80 20.71 -2.18
CA ASN A 213 16.63 19.95 -1.71
C ASN A 213 16.97 18.53 -1.23
N GLN A 214 18.00 17.87 -1.78
CA GLN A 214 18.37 16.52 -1.34
C GLN A 214 19.20 16.56 -0.04
N LYS A 215 20.01 17.60 0.15
CA LYS A 215 20.76 17.85 1.39
C LYS A 215 19.84 18.37 2.49
N ASP A 216 18.96 19.32 2.18
CA ASP A 216 17.93 19.86 3.07
C ASP A 216 16.89 18.79 3.43
N ARG A 217 16.58 17.80 2.56
CA ARG A 217 15.75 16.63 2.91
C ARG A 217 16.48 15.64 3.81
N ARG A 218 17.79 15.41 3.62
CA ARG A 218 18.61 14.62 4.55
C ARG A 218 18.76 15.32 5.90
N ASP A 219 18.92 16.63 5.92
CA ASP A 219 19.04 17.43 7.14
C ASP A 219 17.67 17.65 7.81
N ALA A 220 16.57 17.65 7.04
CA ALA A 220 15.19 17.63 7.56
C ALA A 220 14.74 16.26 8.08
N LEU A 221 15.47 15.18 7.81
CA LEU A 221 15.24 13.83 8.37
C LEU A 221 16.35 13.39 9.34
N SER A 222 17.49 14.09 9.37
CA SER A 222 18.58 13.93 10.33
C SER A 222 18.22 14.65 11.63
N TYR A 223 17.36 14.02 12.42
CA TYR A 223 17.03 14.52 13.75
C TYR A 223 18.05 14.02 14.77
N ASP A 224 18.66 14.97 15.48
CA ASP A 224 19.67 14.73 16.51
C ASP A 224 19.16 13.76 17.58
N THR A 225 19.74 12.55 17.62
CA THR A 225 19.48 11.55 18.66
C THR A 225 19.91 12.03 20.05
N ASN A 226 20.68 13.12 20.14
CA ASN A 226 21.10 13.79 21.37
C ASN A 226 20.11 14.84 21.89
N ALA A 227 18.96 15.05 21.25
CA ALA A 227 17.95 15.98 21.74
C ALA A 227 17.47 15.59 23.16
N ARG A 228 17.57 16.52 24.13
CA ARG A 228 17.30 16.27 25.56
C ARG A 228 15.88 15.72 25.77
N VAL A 229 15.80 14.58 26.44
CA VAL A 229 14.54 13.98 26.91
C VAL A 229 14.06 14.73 28.15
N LEU A 230 12.81 15.21 28.12
CA LEU A 230 12.20 15.98 29.20
C LEU A 230 11.35 15.09 30.11
N ARG A 231 10.55 14.20 29.50
CA ARG A 231 9.68 13.23 30.18
C ARG A 231 9.57 11.95 29.35
N GLU A 232 9.27 10.86 30.02
CA GLU A 232 9.06 9.54 29.41
C GLU A 232 8.02 8.75 30.21
N ALA A 233 7.21 7.96 29.50
CA ALA A 233 6.23 7.05 30.04
C ALA A 233 6.26 5.72 29.27
N PHE A 234 6.14 4.62 30.00
CA PHE A 234 6.08 3.27 29.46
C PHE A 234 4.65 2.75 29.56
N PRO A 235 4.20 1.88 28.64
CA PRO A 235 2.87 1.30 28.72
C PRO A 235 2.72 0.52 30.04
N PRO A 236 1.55 0.59 30.70
CA PRO A 236 1.34 0.04 32.04
C PRO A 236 1.23 -1.49 32.09
N ARG A 237 1.45 -2.19 30.96
CA ARG A 237 1.29 -3.65 30.81
C ARG A 237 -0.13 -4.09 31.10
N ASN A 238 -1.07 -3.35 30.52
CA ASN A 238 -2.49 -3.50 30.73
C ASN A 238 -3.24 -2.95 29.52
N ASP A 239 -4.34 -3.62 29.15
CA ASP A 239 -5.20 -3.21 28.04
C ASP A 239 -6.06 -1.98 28.39
N THR A 240 -6.26 -1.73 29.68
CA THR A 240 -7.02 -0.59 30.20
C THR A 240 -6.13 0.65 30.21
N ALA A 241 -6.53 1.68 29.48
CA ALA A 241 -5.79 2.93 29.36
C ALA A 241 -5.78 3.71 30.67
N ARG A 242 -4.59 4.06 31.14
CA ARG A 242 -4.38 4.84 32.36
C ARG A 242 -4.00 6.28 32.00
N LEU A 243 -4.46 7.22 32.81
CA LEU A 243 -4.07 8.62 32.66
C LEU A 243 -2.61 8.79 33.13
N ILE A 244 -1.77 9.32 32.24
CA ILE A 244 -0.43 9.79 32.52
C ILE A 244 -0.50 11.31 32.60
N THR A 245 0.09 11.89 33.65
CA THR A 245 0.16 13.34 33.83
C THR A 245 1.61 13.74 34.04
N TRP A 246 2.10 14.65 33.21
CA TRP A 246 3.42 15.25 33.33
C TRP A 246 3.30 16.70 33.78
N ASP A 247 3.97 17.02 34.89
CA ASP A 247 4.29 18.41 35.25
C ASP A 247 5.47 18.88 34.39
N LEU A 248 5.23 19.94 33.64
CA LEU A 248 6.14 20.56 32.68
C LEU A 248 6.41 22.02 33.04
N THR A 249 6.12 22.45 34.27
CA THR A 249 6.25 23.85 34.69
C THR A 249 7.65 24.41 34.45
N GLU A 250 8.70 23.61 34.66
CA GLU A 250 10.10 23.97 34.39
C GLU A 250 10.42 24.20 32.89
N PHE A 251 9.60 23.65 31.98
CA PHE A 251 9.79 23.73 30.53
C PHE A 251 8.69 24.53 29.83
N ALA A 252 7.74 25.08 30.59
CA ALA A 252 6.59 25.78 30.03
C ALA A 252 7.03 26.94 29.12
N GLY A 253 6.45 27.01 27.93
CA GLY A 253 6.80 28.00 26.91
C GLY A 253 7.99 27.63 26.02
N GLN A 254 8.76 26.58 26.36
CA GLN A 254 9.75 26.01 25.44
C GLN A 254 9.04 25.22 24.33
N ARG A 255 9.76 24.86 23.27
CA ARG A 255 9.23 24.08 22.15
C ARG A 255 9.71 22.64 22.24
N GLY A 256 8.80 21.69 22.06
CA GLY A 256 9.12 20.27 22.09
C GLY A 256 8.23 19.46 21.16
N TYR A 257 8.48 18.16 21.10
CA TYR A 257 7.70 17.21 20.32
C TYR A 257 7.60 15.88 21.06
N LEU A 258 6.55 15.11 20.78
CA LEU A 258 6.36 13.76 21.29
C LEU A 258 6.91 12.73 20.32
N GLU A 259 7.53 11.69 20.86
CA GLU A 259 7.84 10.43 20.19
C GLU A 259 7.02 9.31 20.85
N VAL A 260 6.33 8.53 20.03
CA VAL A 260 5.61 7.33 20.45
C VAL A 260 6.25 6.17 19.71
N THR A 261 6.93 5.31 20.44
CA THR A 261 7.73 4.22 19.88
C THR A 261 7.12 2.90 20.25
N ASP A 262 6.78 2.11 19.23
CA ASP A 262 6.66 0.66 19.35
C ASP A 262 7.97 0.06 18.87
N GLY A 263 8.80 -0.35 19.82
CA GLY A 263 10.14 -0.88 19.56
C GLY A 263 10.24 -2.37 19.87
N ASP A 264 9.17 -2.98 20.38
CA ASP A 264 9.14 -4.41 20.65
C ASP A 264 8.62 -5.16 19.43
N ASN A 265 9.42 -6.10 18.94
CA ASN A 265 9.13 -6.93 17.78
C ASN A 265 8.82 -8.37 18.22
N GLY A 266 8.19 -8.52 19.38
CA GLY A 266 7.85 -9.82 19.94
C GLY A 266 6.48 -10.31 19.46
N ASP A 267 6.36 -11.61 19.25
CA ASP A 267 5.18 -12.34 18.73
C ASP A 267 3.93 -12.30 19.66
N ALA A 268 3.91 -11.45 20.69
CA ALA A 268 2.75 -11.09 21.50
C ALA A 268 3.15 -10.01 22.54
N TYR A 269 2.16 -9.27 23.04
CA TYR A 269 2.35 -8.27 24.12
C TYR A 269 3.38 -7.18 23.77
N ALA A 270 3.54 -6.89 22.48
CA ALA A 270 4.44 -5.90 21.92
C ALA A 270 3.63 -4.80 21.23
N TRP A 271 2.95 -3.95 22.02
CA TRP A 271 2.14 -2.85 21.47
C TRP A 271 1.84 -1.77 22.50
N LEU A 272 1.56 -0.55 22.06
CA LEU A 272 0.99 0.50 22.91
C LEU A 272 -0.18 1.23 22.25
N ALA A 273 -0.99 1.91 23.06
CA ALA A 273 -2.02 2.80 22.59
C ALA A 273 -2.10 4.07 23.42
N PHE A 274 -2.23 5.22 22.76
CA PHE A 274 -2.17 6.52 23.40
C PHE A 274 -3.17 7.52 22.80
N GLY A 275 -3.47 8.60 23.53
CA GLY A 275 -4.30 9.69 23.03
C GLY A 275 -5.03 10.45 24.12
N ARG A 276 -6.09 11.19 23.75
CA ARG A 276 -6.87 12.07 24.65
C ARG A 276 -5.95 13.05 25.41
N PHE A 277 -5.14 13.79 24.66
CA PHE A 277 -4.25 14.80 25.23
C PHE A 277 -5.05 15.93 25.90
N ASP A 278 -4.60 16.34 27.08
CA ASP A 278 -5.09 17.50 27.82
C ASP A 278 -3.90 18.37 28.26
N PRO A 279 -3.82 19.65 27.85
CA PRO A 279 -4.78 20.34 26.98
C PRO A 279 -4.83 19.74 25.58
N ALA A 280 -6.00 19.84 24.92
CA ALA A 280 -6.20 19.38 23.55
C ALA A 280 -5.52 20.34 22.55
N LEU A 281 -4.21 20.18 22.37
CA LEU A 281 -3.41 20.97 21.44
C LEU A 281 -3.67 20.54 19.99
N PRO A 282 -3.90 21.47 19.04
CA PRO A 282 -4.09 21.14 17.63
C PRO A 282 -2.95 20.31 17.03
N GLU A 283 -1.70 20.60 17.42
CA GLU A 283 -0.50 19.87 16.99
C GLU A 283 -0.50 18.41 17.46
N LEU A 284 -1.19 18.11 18.56
CA LEU A 284 -1.32 16.77 19.11
C LEU A 284 -2.60 16.05 18.65
N ALA A 285 -3.39 16.67 17.77
CA ALA A 285 -4.56 16.03 17.19
C ALA A 285 -4.15 14.78 16.38
N LEU A 286 -4.61 13.63 16.83
CA LEU A 286 -4.32 12.35 16.20
C LEU A 286 -5.24 12.15 14.98
N GLN A 287 -4.66 11.73 13.87
CA GLN A 287 -5.37 11.45 12.63
C GLN A 287 -5.22 9.97 12.28
N ASP A 288 -6.26 9.40 11.68
CA ASP A 288 -6.25 8.02 11.20
C ASP A 288 -5.43 7.93 9.91
N THR A 289 -4.10 7.92 10.03
CA THR A 289 -3.19 8.00 8.87
C THR A 289 -3.36 6.82 7.91
N GLN A 290 -3.68 5.62 8.41
CA GLN A 290 -4.02 4.47 7.57
C GLN A 290 -5.31 4.71 6.79
N ALA A 291 -6.38 5.17 7.44
CA ALA A 291 -7.61 5.51 6.73
C ALA A 291 -7.40 6.64 5.71
N ILE A 292 -6.54 7.62 6.01
CA ILE A 292 -6.15 8.67 5.07
C ILE A 292 -5.40 8.06 3.87
N ALA A 293 -4.42 7.18 4.08
CA ALA A 293 -3.68 6.53 3.01
C ALA A 293 -4.58 5.67 2.11
N VAL A 294 -5.52 4.92 2.69
CA VAL A 294 -6.52 4.13 1.94
C VAL A 294 -7.42 5.05 1.11
N ARG A 295 -7.91 6.15 1.70
CA ARG A 295 -8.72 7.14 0.97
C ARG A 295 -7.94 7.81 -0.15
N GLN A 296 -6.71 8.22 0.09
CA GLN A 296 -5.84 8.85 -0.90
C GLN A 296 -5.57 7.91 -2.08
N GLN A 297 -5.30 6.62 -1.83
CA GLN A 297 -5.21 5.61 -2.88
C GLN A 297 -6.51 5.51 -3.68
N ALA A 298 -7.66 5.38 -3.00
CA ALA A 298 -8.95 5.32 -3.65
C ALA A 298 -9.28 6.59 -4.46
N GLY A 299 -8.91 7.77 -3.95
CA GLY A 299 -9.06 9.06 -4.61
C GLY A 299 -8.22 9.17 -5.87
N ALA A 300 -6.95 8.74 -5.82
CA ALA A 300 -6.06 8.70 -6.98
C ALA A 300 -6.57 7.73 -8.05
N ASP A 301 -6.97 6.52 -7.65
CA ASP A 301 -7.52 5.51 -8.57
C ASP A 301 -8.85 5.99 -9.20
N LEU A 302 -9.70 6.67 -8.43
CA LEU A 302 -10.96 7.23 -8.93
C LEU A 302 -10.70 8.37 -9.92
N ALA A 303 -9.80 9.31 -9.58
CA ALA A 303 -9.39 10.40 -10.47
C ALA A 303 -8.82 9.87 -11.79
N ARG A 304 -8.00 8.81 -11.73
CA ARG A 304 -7.50 8.08 -12.90
C ARG A 304 -8.63 7.51 -13.74
N SER A 305 -9.52 6.72 -13.12
CA SER A 305 -10.59 6.00 -13.84
C SER A 305 -11.58 6.94 -14.53
N LEU A 306 -11.83 8.10 -13.94
CA LEU A 306 -12.74 9.13 -14.46
C LEU A 306 -12.04 10.19 -15.32
N ARG A 307 -10.70 10.12 -15.44
CA ARG A 307 -9.84 11.09 -16.15
C ARG A 307 -10.04 12.54 -15.68
N VAL A 308 -10.04 12.76 -14.36
CA VAL A 308 -10.28 14.08 -13.74
C VAL A 308 -9.02 14.93 -13.79
N ALA A 309 -8.77 15.59 -14.92
CA ALA A 309 -7.55 16.37 -15.15
C ALA A 309 -7.33 17.50 -14.11
N SER A 310 -8.40 18.08 -13.55
CA SER A 310 -8.30 19.15 -12.55
C SER A 310 -7.66 18.71 -11.22
N LEU A 311 -7.55 17.40 -10.96
CA LEU A 311 -6.90 16.86 -9.76
C LEU A 311 -5.41 16.55 -9.96
N GLU A 312 -4.87 16.78 -11.16
CA GLU A 312 -3.46 16.50 -11.46
C GLU A 312 -2.47 17.19 -10.49
N PRO A 313 -2.63 18.47 -10.11
CA PRO A 313 -1.72 19.10 -9.15
C PRO A 313 -1.69 18.40 -7.78
N ALA A 314 -2.87 18.03 -7.25
CA ALA A 314 -2.98 17.34 -5.96
C ALA A 314 -2.39 15.92 -6.01
N ILE A 315 -2.56 15.23 -7.15
CA ILE A 315 -1.98 13.91 -7.37
C ILE A 315 -0.44 13.99 -7.47
N ALA A 316 0.08 15.01 -8.16
CA ALA A 316 1.51 15.24 -8.26
C ALA A 316 2.15 15.55 -6.89
N GLU A 317 1.51 16.40 -6.09
CA GLU A 317 1.92 16.65 -4.69
C GLU A 317 1.93 15.35 -3.88
N LEU A 318 0.84 14.58 -3.94
CA LEU A 318 0.71 13.31 -3.22
C LEU A 318 1.81 12.29 -3.61
N PHE A 319 2.18 12.21 -4.89
CA PHE A 319 3.27 11.36 -5.38
C PHE A 319 4.64 11.76 -4.81
N ASN A 320 4.88 13.07 -4.71
CA ASN A 320 6.17 13.64 -4.29
C ASN A 320 6.35 13.63 -2.77
N ASP A 321 5.27 13.86 -2.01
CA ASP A 321 5.35 14.21 -0.60
C ASP A 321 4.78 13.14 0.34
N SER A 322 3.98 12.18 -0.16
CA SER A 322 3.47 11.09 0.69
C SER A 322 4.62 10.19 1.15
N PRO A 323 4.69 9.83 2.45
CA PRO A 323 5.64 8.82 2.94
C PRO A 323 5.20 7.39 2.63
N ASP A 324 3.93 7.17 2.25
CA ASP A 324 3.35 5.85 2.06
C ASP A 324 3.57 5.35 0.63
N VAL A 325 4.27 4.22 0.49
CA VAL A 325 4.64 3.63 -0.81
C VAL A 325 3.40 3.28 -1.66
N PRO A 326 2.38 2.58 -1.14
CA PRO A 326 1.13 2.35 -1.87
C PRO A 326 0.45 3.63 -2.37
N VAL A 327 0.38 4.69 -1.54
CA VAL A 327 -0.18 6.00 -1.92
C VAL A 327 0.63 6.62 -3.06
N ARG A 328 1.96 6.69 -2.93
CA ARG A 328 2.83 7.21 -4.00
C ARG A 328 2.66 6.42 -5.29
N ALA A 329 2.58 5.10 -5.19
CA ALA A 329 2.38 4.26 -6.36
C ALA A 329 1.04 4.54 -7.04
N ALA A 330 -0.07 4.67 -6.29
CA ALA A 330 -1.37 5.04 -6.82
C ALA A 330 -1.39 6.44 -7.44
N ALA A 331 -0.75 7.40 -6.78
CA ALA A 331 -0.61 8.76 -7.27
C ALA A 331 0.20 8.81 -8.59
N GLY A 332 1.32 8.10 -8.69
CA GLY A 332 2.11 8.01 -9.92
C GLY A 332 1.32 7.40 -11.08
N ARG A 333 0.53 6.36 -10.79
CA ARG A 333 -0.37 5.68 -11.72
C ARG A 333 -1.41 6.64 -12.28
N ALA A 334 -2.04 7.42 -11.40
CA ALA A 334 -3.03 8.41 -11.76
C ALA A 334 -2.40 9.59 -12.52
N TRP A 335 -1.25 10.08 -12.07
CA TRP A 335 -0.56 11.21 -12.70
C TRP A 335 -0.15 10.88 -14.12
N PHE A 336 0.46 9.71 -14.36
CA PHE A 336 0.87 9.29 -15.70
C PHE A 336 -0.32 9.15 -16.65
N ALA A 337 -1.44 8.60 -16.18
CA ALA A 337 -2.66 8.45 -16.97
C ALA A 337 -3.33 9.80 -17.31
N LEU A 338 -3.21 10.81 -16.44
CA LEU A 338 -3.78 12.14 -16.65
C LEU A 338 -2.85 13.06 -17.46
N ASN A 339 -1.54 12.99 -17.20
CA ASN A 339 -0.52 13.84 -17.81
C ASN A 339 0.84 13.11 -17.88
N ALA A 340 0.96 12.17 -18.82
CA ALA A 340 2.17 11.38 -19.04
C ALA A 340 3.43 12.24 -19.22
N SER A 341 3.32 13.40 -19.88
CA SER A 341 4.49 14.27 -20.14
C SER A 341 5.07 14.87 -18.87
N ALA A 342 4.22 15.31 -17.93
CA ALA A 342 4.66 15.87 -16.65
C ALA A 342 5.10 14.78 -15.66
N ALA A 343 4.41 13.64 -15.67
CA ALA A 343 4.67 12.53 -14.76
C ALA A 343 5.94 11.73 -15.11
N LEU A 344 6.31 11.64 -16.39
CA LEU A 344 7.37 10.75 -16.84
C LEU A 344 8.74 11.04 -16.19
N PRO A 345 9.27 12.29 -16.11
CA PRO A 345 10.57 12.52 -15.50
C PRO A 345 10.63 12.14 -13.99
N PRO A 346 9.66 12.53 -13.14
CA PRO A 346 9.62 12.08 -11.74
C PRO A 346 9.52 10.55 -11.58
N LEU A 347 8.66 9.89 -12.36
CA LEU A 347 8.54 8.43 -12.34
C LEU A 347 9.84 7.76 -12.76
N THR A 348 10.50 8.28 -13.80
CA THR A 348 11.81 7.78 -14.27
C THR A 348 12.87 7.85 -13.20
N ALA A 349 12.93 8.97 -12.47
CA ALA A 349 13.88 9.15 -11.38
C ALA A 349 13.72 8.07 -10.31
N ILE A 350 12.47 7.75 -9.92
CA ILE A 350 12.22 6.71 -8.91
C ILE A 350 12.55 5.32 -9.43
N VAL A 351 12.04 4.94 -10.60
CA VAL A 351 12.18 3.58 -11.15
C VAL A 351 13.66 3.20 -11.31
N ARG A 352 14.51 4.16 -11.70
CA ARG A 352 15.94 3.96 -11.94
C ARG A 352 16.81 4.08 -10.69
N ASP A 353 16.34 4.74 -9.65
CA ASP A 353 17.12 4.97 -8.43
C ASP A 353 17.14 3.70 -7.55
N ALA A 354 18.33 3.13 -7.39
CA ALA A 354 18.53 1.93 -6.56
C ALA A 354 18.27 2.16 -5.07
N ALA A 355 18.27 3.42 -4.60
CA ALA A 355 17.96 3.78 -3.23
C ALA A 355 16.45 3.83 -2.93
N GLN A 356 15.59 3.76 -3.96
CA GLN A 356 14.14 3.75 -3.75
C GLN A 356 13.64 2.34 -3.40
N PRO A 357 12.56 2.23 -2.61
CA PRO A 357 11.97 0.94 -2.26
C PRO A 357 11.62 0.10 -3.50
N GLU A 358 12.09 -1.15 -3.55
CA GLU A 358 11.80 -2.07 -4.67
C GLU A 358 10.29 -2.23 -4.97
N PRO A 359 9.38 -2.27 -3.97
CA PRO A 359 7.94 -2.34 -4.23
C PRO A 359 7.43 -1.15 -5.05
N LEU A 360 7.90 0.06 -4.74
CA LEU A 360 7.53 1.30 -5.44
C LEU A 360 8.08 1.29 -6.87
N ARG A 361 9.36 0.97 -7.03
CA ARG A 361 10.02 0.89 -8.34
C ARG A 361 9.31 -0.11 -9.25
N GLY A 362 9.01 -1.29 -8.73
CA GLY A 362 8.28 -2.35 -9.41
C GLY A 362 6.89 -1.92 -9.87
N GLU A 363 6.17 -1.20 -9.01
CA GLU A 363 4.81 -0.76 -9.30
C GLU A 363 4.79 0.34 -10.35
N LEU A 364 5.64 1.37 -10.23
CA LEU A 364 5.74 2.43 -11.22
C LEU A 364 6.24 1.92 -12.59
N ALA A 365 7.15 0.94 -12.60
CA ALA A 365 7.59 0.31 -13.85
C ALA A 365 6.46 -0.46 -14.54
N ALA A 366 5.61 -1.16 -13.77
CA ALA A 366 4.44 -1.82 -14.33
C ALA A 366 3.50 -0.83 -15.03
N GLN A 367 3.30 0.33 -14.42
CA GLN A 367 2.46 1.41 -14.95
C GLN A 367 3.04 2.03 -16.23
N LEU A 368 4.34 2.30 -16.24
CA LEU A 368 5.03 2.84 -17.41
C LEU A 368 4.98 1.89 -18.62
N ALA A 369 4.81 0.59 -18.38
CA ALA A 369 4.72 -0.43 -19.43
C ALA A 369 3.28 -0.71 -19.92
N GLU A 370 2.24 -0.30 -19.18
CA GLU A 370 0.83 -0.64 -19.45
C GLU A 370 0.35 -0.06 -20.81
N GLY A 371 0.63 1.21 -21.11
CA GLY A 371 0.03 1.93 -22.25
C GLY A 371 0.82 1.92 -23.57
N ALA A 372 1.79 1.03 -23.74
CA ALA A 372 2.69 0.97 -24.91
C ALA A 372 3.42 2.29 -25.28
N ASP A 373 3.41 3.31 -24.41
CA ASP A 373 4.13 4.57 -24.63
C ASP A 373 5.63 4.26 -24.78
N PRO A 374 6.25 4.55 -25.95
CA PRO A 374 7.64 4.21 -26.19
C PRO A 374 8.60 4.78 -25.14
N ARG A 375 8.26 5.94 -24.57
CA ARG A 375 9.06 6.61 -23.54
C ARG A 375 9.02 5.85 -22.21
N GLY A 376 7.83 5.38 -21.82
CA GLY A 376 7.64 4.57 -20.61
C GLY A 376 8.35 3.22 -20.73
N LEU A 377 8.18 2.54 -21.87
CA LEU A 377 8.86 1.28 -22.17
C LEU A 377 10.39 1.41 -22.12
N ALA A 378 10.94 2.47 -22.72
CA ALA A 378 12.38 2.73 -22.69
C ALA A 378 12.93 2.90 -21.27
N VAL A 379 12.17 3.55 -20.37
CA VAL A 379 12.54 3.71 -18.96
C VAL A 379 12.59 2.35 -18.26
N VAL A 380 11.59 1.50 -18.47
CA VAL A 380 11.51 0.17 -17.84
C VAL A 380 12.64 -0.74 -18.33
N VAL A 381 12.93 -0.74 -19.64
CA VAL A 381 14.06 -1.50 -20.22
C VAL A 381 15.40 -1.00 -19.67
N ALA A 382 15.59 0.32 -19.56
CA ALA A 382 16.82 0.87 -18.98
C ALA A 382 16.98 0.51 -17.50
N ALA A 383 15.89 0.51 -16.73
CA ALA A 383 15.90 0.13 -15.32
C ALA A 383 16.16 -1.38 -15.12
N LEU A 384 15.67 -2.23 -16.03
CA LEU A 384 15.87 -3.68 -16.02
C LEU A 384 17.35 -4.06 -16.07
N THR A 385 18.15 -3.40 -16.91
CA THR A 385 19.60 -3.67 -17.05
C THR A 385 20.35 -3.68 -15.71
N ASN A 386 19.98 -2.81 -14.76
CA ASN A 386 20.70 -2.63 -13.49
C ASN A 386 19.89 -3.08 -12.26
N ALA A 387 18.75 -3.72 -12.47
CA ALA A 387 17.90 -4.17 -11.38
C ALA A 387 18.37 -5.53 -10.81
N PRO A 388 18.15 -5.80 -9.51
CA PRO A 388 18.26 -7.15 -8.96
C PRO A 388 17.33 -8.13 -9.70
N THR A 389 17.69 -9.42 -9.75
CA THR A 389 16.95 -10.47 -10.49
C THR A 389 15.43 -10.43 -10.25
N ARG A 390 15.03 -10.32 -8.97
CA ARG A 390 13.62 -10.22 -8.57
C ARG A 390 12.88 -9.09 -9.29
N LEU A 391 13.51 -7.93 -9.36
CA LEU A 391 12.95 -6.73 -9.98
C LEU A 391 13.07 -6.79 -11.51
N GLN A 392 14.10 -7.45 -12.06
CA GLN A 392 14.20 -7.73 -13.50
C GLN A 392 13.00 -8.55 -13.99
N LEU A 393 12.63 -9.61 -13.26
CA LEU A 393 11.48 -10.43 -13.63
C LEU A 393 10.17 -9.62 -13.58
N ARG A 394 10.01 -8.77 -12.56
CA ARG A 394 8.83 -7.88 -12.46
C ARG A 394 8.75 -6.89 -13.62
N PHE A 395 9.87 -6.26 -13.99
CA PHE A 395 9.94 -5.34 -15.13
C PHE A 395 9.71 -6.05 -16.47
N ALA A 396 10.32 -7.23 -16.68
CA ALA A 396 10.12 -8.03 -17.88
C ALA A 396 8.65 -8.47 -18.01
N THR A 397 8.03 -8.90 -16.92
CA THR A 397 6.62 -9.30 -16.86
C THR A 397 5.68 -8.14 -17.21
N ALA A 398 6.04 -6.91 -16.83
CA ALA A 398 5.31 -5.72 -17.21
C ALA A 398 5.45 -5.39 -18.71
N LEU A 399 6.67 -5.44 -19.25
CA LEU A 399 6.95 -5.17 -20.66
C LEU A 399 6.17 -6.10 -21.60
N VAL A 400 6.05 -7.39 -21.27
CA VAL A 400 5.32 -8.35 -22.11
C VAL A 400 3.80 -8.19 -22.08
N GLY A 401 3.28 -7.23 -21.30
CA GLY A 401 1.87 -6.86 -21.33
C GLY A 401 1.46 -6.26 -22.68
N THR A 402 2.40 -5.73 -23.47
CA THR A 402 2.12 -5.16 -24.80
C THR A 402 3.04 -5.75 -25.87
N ALA A 403 2.61 -5.74 -27.13
CA ALA A 403 3.47 -6.12 -28.25
C ALA A 403 4.73 -5.25 -28.33
N ALA A 404 4.59 -3.92 -28.17
CA ALA A 404 5.72 -2.99 -28.21
C ALA A 404 6.73 -3.23 -27.06
N GLY A 405 6.27 -3.50 -25.84
CA GLY A 405 7.16 -3.84 -24.73
C GLY A 405 7.82 -5.20 -24.89
N THR A 406 7.11 -6.18 -25.46
CA THR A 406 7.69 -7.48 -25.85
C THR A 406 8.85 -7.29 -26.83
N GLU A 407 8.68 -6.45 -27.85
CA GLU A 407 9.73 -6.15 -28.81
C GLU A 407 10.98 -5.60 -28.13
N GLN A 408 10.82 -4.57 -27.31
CA GLN A 408 11.96 -3.95 -26.64
C GLN A 408 12.66 -4.89 -25.65
N LEU A 409 11.92 -5.77 -24.97
CA LEU A 409 12.51 -6.79 -24.10
C LEU A 409 13.36 -7.79 -24.89
N LEU A 410 12.83 -8.30 -26.00
CA LEU A 410 13.55 -9.26 -26.86
C LEU A 410 14.77 -8.61 -27.51
N GLU A 411 14.66 -7.39 -28.02
CA GLU A 411 15.80 -6.63 -28.57
C GLU A 411 16.88 -6.38 -27.52
N ALA A 412 16.49 -6.03 -26.29
CA ALA A 412 17.44 -5.82 -25.20
C ALA A 412 18.14 -7.12 -24.78
N ALA A 413 17.46 -8.26 -24.85
CA ALA A 413 18.05 -9.58 -24.61
C ALA A 413 19.00 -10.00 -25.74
N GLU A 414 18.62 -9.78 -27.00
CA GLU A 414 19.48 -10.04 -28.18
C GLU A 414 20.74 -9.16 -28.16
N ALA A 415 20.62 -7.91 -27.70
CA ALA A 415 21.74 -7.01 -27.49
C ALA A 415 22.58 -7.31 -26.24
N GLY A 416 22.25 -8.35 -25.47
CA GLY A 416 22.97 -8.73 -24.25
C GLY A 416 22.80 -7.79 -23.06
N ARG A 417 21.87 -6.82 -23.13
CA ARG A 417 21.55 -5.90 -22.01
C ARG A 417 20.65 -6.56 -20.97
N VAL A 418 19.93 -7.60 -21.37
CA VAL A 418 19.08 -8.41 -20.50
C VAL A 418 19.58 -9.85 -20.50
N PRO A 419 19.88 -10.46 -19.34
CA PRO A 419 20.33 -11.84 -19.30
C PRO A 419 19.23 -12.79 -19.80
N PRO A 420 19.46 -13.59 -20.86
CA PRO A 420 18.43 -14.46 -21.45
C PRO A 420 17.81 -15.48 -20.48
N ARG A 421 18.48 -15.73 -19.35
CA ARG A 421 18.00 -16.58 -18.26
C ARG A 421 16.65 -16.15 -17.71
N ILE A 422 16.37 -14.84 -17.61
CA ILE A 422 15.07 -14.40 -17.07
C ILE A 422 13.92 -14.85 -17.98
N LEU A 423 14.17 -15.03 -19.27
CA LEU A 423 13.19 -15.46 -20.26
C LEU A 423 12.83 -16.96 -20.13
N GLN A 424 13.57 -17.72 -19.30
CA GLN A 424 13.22 -19.10 -18.97
C GLN A 424 12.16 -19.20 -17.86
N ASP A 425 11.81 -18.10 -17.19
CA ASP A 425 10.66 -18.09 -16.28
C ASP A 425 9.39 -18.50 -17.05
N ARG A 426 8.62 -19.44 -16.49
CA ARG A 426 7.51 -20.07 -17.21
C ARG A 426 6.39 -19.08 -17.49
N THR A 427 6.05 -18.23 -16.53
CA THR A 427 4.98 -17.23 -16.66
C THR A 427 5.36 -16.17 -17.70
N LEU A 428 6.60 -15.69 -17.66
CA LEU A 428 7.12 -14.76 -18.66
C LEU A 428 7.14 -15.40 -20.06
N ALA A 429 7.64 -16.64 -20.17
CA ALA A 429 7.72 -17.37 -21.43
C ALA A 429 6.34 -17.63 -22.05
N ASP A 430 5.32 -17.93 -21.25
CA ASP A 430 3.94 -18.11 -21.75
C ASP A 430 3.38 -16.82 -22.35
N ARG A 431 3.61 -15.68 -21.71
CA ARG A 431 3.23 -14.37 -22.25
C ARG A 431 4.00 -14.02 -23.52
N LEU A 432 5.32 -14.25 -23.53
CA LEU A 432 6.15 -14.06 -24.74
C LEU A 432 5.66 -14.91 -25.91
N ARG A 433 5.23 -16.16 -25.66
CA ARG A 433 4.69 -17.05 -26.70
C ARG A 433 3.30 -16.65 -27.19
N ALA A 434 2.52 -15.98 -26.35
CA ALA A 434 1.17 -15.48 -26.67
C ALA A 434 1.20 -14.07 -27.29
N SER A 435 2.32 -13.36 -27.16
CA SER A 435 2.48 -12.00 -27.68
C SER A 435 2.36 -11.95 -29.20
N SER A 436 1.76 -10.87 -29.71
CA SER A 436 1.68 -10.58 -31.14
C SER A 436 2.93 -9.85 -31.68
N ALA A 437 3.98 -9.70 -30.87
CA ALA A 437 5.28 -9.21 -31.32
C ALA A 437 5.88 -10.12 -32.40
N ARG A 438 6.60 -9.51 -33.34
CA ARG A 438 7.25 -10.11 -34.48
C ARG A 438 8.18 -11.24 -34.04
N ASP A 439 7.87 -12.43 -34.54
CA ASP A 439 8.67 -13.64 -34.38
C ASP A 439 8.99 -13.96 -32.91
N ALA A 440 8.19 -13.47 -31.95
CA ALA A 440 8.49 -13.55 -30.52
C ALA A 440 8.80 -14.98 -30.05
N ARG A 441 8.03 -15.97 -30.55
CA ARG A 441 8.25 -17.40 -30.27
C ARG A 441 9.60 -17.90 -30.78
N VAL A 442 9.99 -17.49 -31.99
CA VAL A 442 11.24 -17.92 -32.63
C VAL A 442 12.43 -17.27 -31.92
N ARG A 443 12.33 -15.97 -31.64
CA ARG A 443 13.36 -15.20 -30.92
C ARG A 443 13.57 -15.70 -29.50
N LEU A 444 12.49 -15.95 -28.76
CA LEU A 444 12.56 -16.59 -27.44
C LEU A 444 13.30 -17.93 -27.51
N ALA A 445 12.92 -18.81 -28.45
CA ALA A 445 13.54 -20.12 -28.60
C ALA A 445 15.05 -20.00 -28.91
N ALA A 446 15.46 -19.04 -29.74
CA ALA A 446 16.87 -18.80 -30.04
C ALA A 446 17.64 -18.29 -28.81
N LEU A 447 17.08 -17.35 -28.05
CA LEU A 447 17.72 -16.73 -26.88
C LEU A 447 17.98 -17.72 -25.74
N VAL A 448 17.11 -18.72 -25.55
CA VAL A 448 17.23 -19.67 -24.44
C VAL A 448 17.88 -21.01 -24.84
N LYS A 449 18.14 -21.24 -26.13
CA LYS A 449 18.60 -22.53 -26.69
C LYS A 449 19.83 -23.12 -26.00
N ASN A 450 20.79 -22.28 -25.63
CA ASN A 450 22.08 -22.69 -25.10
C ASN A 450 22.16 -22.59 -23.56
N LEU A 451 21.05 -22.28 -22.89
CA LEU A 451 21.02 -22.20 -21.44
C LEU A 451 20.76 -23.57 -20.83
N PRO A 452 21.33 -23.86 -19.65
CA PRO A 452 20.90 -25.00 -18.86
C PRO A 452 19.39 -24.95 -18.63
N PRO A 453 18.69 -26.11 -18.65
CA PRO A 453 17.29 -26.19 -18.28
C PRO A 453 17.05 -25.60 -16.88
N ALA A 454 15.99 -24.80 -16.74
CA ALA A 454 15.68 -24.09 -15.48
C ALA A 454 15.28 -25.06 -14.35
N ASP A 455 14.67 -26.18 -14.69
CA ASP A 455 14.27 -27.28 -13.80
C ASP A 455 15.46 -27.91 -13.07
N VAL A 456 16.61 -28.10 -13.72
CA VAL A 456 17.81 -28.69 -13.09
C VAL A 456 18.34 -27.81 -11.96
N GLN A 457 18.32 -26.48 -12.13
CA GLN A 457 18.80 -25.56 -11.11
C GLN A 457 17.81 -25.42 -9.96
N LEU A 458 16.52 -25.37 -10.29
CA LEU A 458 15.47 -25.33 -9.29
C LEU A 458 15.44 -26.61 -8.45
N GLN A 459 15.69 -27.76 -9.07
CA GLN A 459 15.81 -29.04 -8.39
C GLN A 459 16.98 -29.03 -7.39
N LYS A 460 18.16 -28.52 -7.79
CA LYS A 460 19.30 -28.34 -6.88
C LYS A 460 18.97 -27.39 -5.71
N LEU A 461 18.21 -26.32 -5.97
CA LEU A 461 17.76 -25.41 -4.93
C LEU A 461 16.83 -26.12 -3.95
N ILE A 462 15.84 -26.87 -4.43
CA ILE A 462 14.92 -27.66 -3.61
C ILE A 462 15.70 -28.64 -2.74
N GLU A 463 16.65 -29.38 -3.31
CA GLU A 463 17.51 -30.33 -2.59
C GLU A 463 18.37 -29.65 -1.53
N ALA A 464 18.95 -28.49 -1.84
CA ALA A 464 19.73 -27.72 -0.88
C ALA A 464 18.86 -27.18 0.27
N LYS A 465 17.66 -26.69 -0.02
CA LYS A 465 16.71 -26.21 1.01
C LYS A 465 16.20 -27.34 1.88
N ARG A 466 15.90 -28.49 1.28
CA ARG A 466 15.55 -29.72 2.00
C ARG A 466 16.66 -30.12 2.96
N ALA A 467 17.90 -30.22 2.48
CA ALA A 467 19.03 -30.64 3.29
C ALA A 467 19.33 -29.68 4.45
N GLY A 468 19.01 -28.39 4.27
CA GLY A 468 19.15 -27.35 5.30
C GLY A 468 17.94 -27.17 6.21
N PHE A 469 16.85 -27.92 6.02
CA PHE A 469 15.66 -27.82 6.88
C PHE A 469 15.88 -28.58 8.20
N ASP A 470 15.89 -27.84 9.30
CA ASP A 470 15.93 -28.40 10.66
C ASP A 470 14.68 -27.96 11.44
N ALA A 471 13.74 -28.90 11.62
CA ALA A 471 12.49 -28.66 12.34
C ALA A 471 12.71 -28.24 13.81
N LYS A 472 13.88 -28.52 14.41
CA LYS A 472 14.18 -28.12 15.80
C LYS A 472 14.57 -26.65 15.92
N GLN A 473 15.08 -26.06 14.84
CA GLN A 473 15.47 -24.65 14.80
C GLN A 473 14.38 -23.75 14.22
N ALA A 474 13.39 -24.35 13.55
CA ALA A 474 12.25 -23.66 13.00
C ALA A 474 11.19 -23.32 14.07
N ASN A 475 10.52 -22.18 13.92
CA ASN A 475 9.45 -21.71 14.78
C ASN A 475 8.13 -21.63 13.99
N ALA A 476 7.16 -22.48 14.35
CA ALA A 476 5.87 -22.52 13.70
C ALA A 476 5.01 -21.24 13.92
N ALA A 477 5.24 -20.47 15.00
CA ALA A 477 4.53 -19.21 15.22
C ALA A 477 4.96 -18.16 14.18
N ARG A 478 6.28 -17.93 14.03
CA ARG A 478 6.84 -17.10 12.95
C ARG A 478 6.46 -17.61 11.56
N GLY A 479 6.36 -18.93 11.39
CA GLY A 479 5.87 -19.52 10.15
C GLY A 479 4.42 -19.14 9.82
N ALA A 480 3.57 -18.97 10.83
CA ALA A 480 2.19 -18.53 10.66
C ALA A 480 2.10 -17.05 10.22
N GLU A 481 3.03 -16.20 10.66
CA GLU A 481 3.15 -14.81 10.21
C GLU A 481 3.60 -14.75 8.75
N VAL A 482 4.62 -15.54 8.38
CA VAL A 482 5.04 -15.68 6.97
C VAL A 482 3.88 -16.15 6.10
N PHE A 483 3.10 -17.14 6.57
CA PHE A 483 1.90 -17.60 5.88
C PHE A 483 0.88 -16.47 5.70
N THR A 484 0.58 -15.73 6.77
CA THR A 484 -0.38 -14.62 6.75
C THR A 484 0.02 -13.54 5.76
N LYS A 485 1.32 -13.20 5.74
CA LYS A 485 1.87 -12.15 4.89
C LYS A 485 1.95 -12.53 3.42
N ALA A 486 2.27 -13.79 3.13
CA ALA A 486 2.74 -14.17 1.80
C ALA A 486 1.88 -15.25 1.11
N CYS A 487 1.12 -16.04 1.87
CA CYS A 487 0.29 -17.13 1.35
C CYS A 487 -1.21 -16.86 1.50
N ALA A 488 -1.64 -16.21 2.59
CA ALA A 488 -3.06 -15.99 2.91
C ALA A 488 -3.78 -15.05 1.93
N VAL A 489 -3.04 -14.27 1.13
CA VAL A 489 -3.57 -13.48 0.01
C VAL A 489 -4.30 -14.38 -1.00
N CYS A 490 -3.85 -15.64 -1.15
CA CYS A 490 -4.38 -16.56 -2.14
C CYS A 490 -4.93 -17.86 -1.56
N HIS A 491 -4.44 -18.32 -0.41
CA HIS A 491 -4.77 -19.62 0.16
C HIS A 491 -5.55 -19.50 1.47
N LEU A 492 -6.51 -20.41 1.65
CA LEU A 492 -7.28 -20.56 2.88
C LEU A 492 -6.65 -21.68 3.73
N LEU A 493 -6.43 -21.41 5.01
CA LEU A 493 -5.94 -22.38 5.99
C LEU A 493 -6.57 -22.08 7.36
N ASP A 494 -7.17 -23.09 7.99
CA ASP A 494 -7.89 -22.96 9.26
C ASP A 494 -8.94 -21.81 9.23
N GLY A 495 -9.61 -21.64 8.09
CA GLY A 495 -10.58 -20.56 7.86
C GLY A 495 -9.98 -19.15 7.72
N LYS A 496 -8.66 -19.00 7.67
CA LYS A 496 -7.97 -17.72 7.45
C LYS A 496 -7.39 -17.62 6.05
N GLY A 497 -7.48 -16.43 5.44
CA GLY A 497 -6.97 -16.15 4.09
C GLY A 497 -8.07 -16.10 3.04
N ALA A 498 -7.68 -16.29 1.77
CA ALA A 498 -8.57 -16.18 0.61
C ALA A 498 -8.65 -17.49 -0.18
N LEU A 499 -9.70 -17.64 -0.99
CA LEU A 499 -9.93 -18.84 -1.81
C LEU A 499 -9.64 -18.55 -3.30
N VAL A 500 -8.45 -18.02 -3.58
CA VAL A 500 -7.96 -17.81 -4.96
C VAL A 500 -7.30 -19.09 -5.46
N GLY A 501 -6.32 -19.60 -4.70
CA GLY A 501 -5.72 -20.91 -4.84
C GLY A 501 -6.47 -21.99 -4.03
N PRO A 502 -5.94 -23.23 -3.99
CA PRO A 502 -6.52 -24.31 -3.19
C PRO A 502 -6.49 -24.00 -1.69
N GLN A 503 -7.47 -24.51 -0.95
CA GLN A 503 -7.38 -24.58 0.50
C GLN A 503 -6.22 -25.50 0.92
N LEU A 504 -5.59 -25.18 2.05
CA LEU A 504 -4.41 -25.87 2.56
C LEU A 504 -4.66 -26.62 3.87
N ASP A 505 -5.92 -26.82 4.26
CA ASP A 505 -6.25 -27.66 5.40
C ASP A 505 -5.71 -29.08 5.17
N GLY A 506 -4.97 -29.61 6.15
CA GLY A 506 -4.31 -30.91 6.03
C GLY A 506 -3.01 -30.93 5.21
N ILE A 507 -2.50 -29.78 4.75
CA ILE A 507 -1.32 -29.72 3.86
C ILE A 507 -0.06 -30.36 4.46
N GLY A 508 0.05 -30.44 5.78
CA GLY A 508 1.18 -31.09 6.46
C GLY A 508 1.36 -32.56 6.07
N GLY A 509 0.27 -33.24 5.70
CA GLY A 509 0.30 -34.62 5.21
C GLY A 509 1.08 -34.80 3.89
N ARG A 510 1.38 -33.73 3.15
CA ARG A 510 2.23 -33.78 1.95
C ARG A 510 3.71 -34.03 2.27
N GLY A 511 4.15 -33.70 3.48
CA GLY A 511 5.55 -33.79 3.89
C GLY A 511 6.45 -32.71 3.28
N VAL A 512 7.67 -32.61 3.82
CA VAL A 512 8.61 -31.51 3.52
C VAL A 512 9.01 -31.43 2.05
N GLU A 513 9.24 -32.57 1.40
CA GLU A 513 9.64 -32.63 -0.02
C GLU A 513 8.63 -31.94 -0.92
N ARG A 514 7.37 -32.35 -0.75
CA ARG A 514 6.30 -31.91 -1.62
C ARG A 514 5.94 -30.46 -1.33
N LEU A 515 5.98 -30.04 -0.06
CA LEU A 515 5.82 -28.63 0.31
C LEU A 515 6.90 -27.73 -0.31
N LEU A 516 8.17 -28.13 -0.23
CA LEU A 516 9.26 -27.40 -0.88
C LEU A 516 9.06 -27.31 -2.39
N GLU A 517 8.66 -28.41 -3.02
CA GLU A 517 8.33 -28.41 -4.45
C GLU A 517 7.18 -27.45 -4.77
N ASP A 518 6.06 -27.51 -4.04
CA ASP A 518 4.90 -26.66 -4.29
C ASP A 518 5.21 -25.17 -4.05
N ILE A 519 6.09 -24.85 -3.07
CA ILE A 519 6.48 -23.46 -2.74
C ILE A 519 7.52 -22.90 -3.72
N LEU A 520 8.51 -23.71 -4.09
CA LEU A 520 9.66 -23.25 -4.89
C LEU A 520 9.45 -23.45 -6.40
N ASP A 521 8.67 -24.46 -6.79
CA ASP A 521 8.30 -24.77 -8.18
C ASP A 521 6.77 -24.94 -8.31
N PRO A 522 5.99 -23.87 -8.06
CA PRO A 522 4.53 -23.93 -8.08
C PRO A 522 3.93 -24.28 -9.46
N ASN A 523 4.75 -24.26 -10.51
CA ASN A 523 4.36 -24.60 -11.88
C ASN A 523 4.63 -26.07 -12.23
N ARG A 524 5.26 -26.86 -11.35
CA ARG A 524 5.62 -28.24 -11.66
C ARG A 524 4.42 -29.15 -11.84
N ASN A 525 3.38 -28.95 -11.02
CA ASN A 525 2.17 -29.76 -11.07
C ASN A 525 0.95 -28.90 -10.75
N VAL A 526 0.41 -28.26 -11.79
CA VAL A 526 -0.73 -27.34 -11.67
C VAL A 526 -2.01 -28.06 -12.08
N ASP A 527 -2.93 -28.20 -11.11
CA ASP A 527 -4.29 -28.66 -11.38
C ASP A 527 -4.95 -27.71 -12.38
N THR A 528 -5.71 -28.27 -13.33
CA THR A 528 -6.47 -27.52 -14.33
C THR A 528 -7.30 -26.37 -13.75
N ALA A 529 -7.87 -26.52 -12.55
CA ALA A 529 -8.67 -25.49 -11.90
C ALA A 529 -7.86 -24.26 -11.45
N PHE A 530 -6.54 -24.36 -11.36
CA PHE A 530 -5.63 -23.29 -10.92
C PHE A 530 -4.66 -22.81 -12.00
N ARG A 531 -4.85 -23.26 -13.25
CA ARG A 531 -4.09 -22.78 -14.40
C ARG A 531 -4.47 -21.34 -14.74
N ALA A 532 -3.44 -20.51 -14.94
CA ALA A 532 -3.63 -19.16 -15.38
C ALA A 532 -4.19 -19.13 -16.81
N THR A 533 -4.87 -18.04 -17.14
CA THR A 533 -5.36 -17.74 -18.48
C THR A 533 -4.70 -16.45 -18.95
N VAL A 534 -4.19 -16.45 -20.17
CA VAL A 534 -3.77 -15.25 -20.91
C VAL A 534 -4.92 -14.84 -21.82
N PHE A 535 -5.37 -13.59 -21.69
CA PHE A 535 -6.31 -12.94 -22.59
C PHE A 535 -5.54 -11.98 -23.48
N VAL A 536 -5.48 -12.28 -24.77
CA VAL A 536 -4.93 -11.36 -25.77
C VAL A 536 -6.08 -10.47 -26.23
N LEU A 537 -5.88 -9.17 -26.12
CA LEU A 537 -6.87 -8.15 -26.45
C LEU A 537 -6.75 -7.73 -27.92
N ARG A 538 -7.80 -7.11 -28.44
CA ARG A 538 -7.88 -6.68 -29.84
C ARG A 538 -6.97 -5.51 -30.18
N ASP A 539 -6.63 -4.70 -29.19
CA ASP A 539 -5.64 -3.62 -29.28
C ASP A 539 -4.19 -4.12 -29.25
N GLY A 540 -3.97 -5.42 -29.03
CA GLY A 540 -2.65 -6.04 -28.97
C GLY A 540 -2.04 -6.07 -27.57
N GLU A 541 -2.76 -5.61 -26.54
CA GLU A 541 -2.39 -5.85 -25.15
C GLU A 541 -2.67 -7.30 -24.75
N SER A 542 -2.03 -7.77 -23.69
CA SER A 542 -2.33 -9.04 -23.06
C SER A 542 -2.39 -8.91 -21.54
N VAL A 543 -3.45 -9.48 -20.97
CA VAL A 543 -3.63 -9.56 -19.53
C VAL A 543 -3.66 -11.03 -19.12
N SER A 544 -3.25 -11.33 -17.90
CA SER A 544 -3.19 -12.72 -17.45
C SER A 544 -3.45 -12.83 -15.96
N GLY A 545 -4.17 -13.90 -15.60
CA GLY A 545 -4.53 -14.23 -14.23
C GLY A 545 -5.35 -15.52 -14.18
N LEU A 546 -5.82 -15.90 -12.99
CA LEU A 546 -6.65 -17.09 -12.82
C LEU A 546 -8.08 -16.79 -13.22
N PHE A 547 -8.59 -17.39 -14.30
CA PHE A 547 -9.98 -17.20 -14.68
C PHE A 547 -10.92 -17.70 -13.58
N ARG A 548 -11.92 -16.87 -13.22
CA ARG A 548 -12.88 -17.19 -12.15
C ARG A 548 -14.24 -17.53 -12.70
N ARG A 549 -14.79 -16.64 -13.55
CA ARG A 549 -16.16 -16.75 -14.04
C ARG A 549 -16.43 -15.80 -15.19
N GLU A 550 -17.54 -16.05 -15.88
CA GLU A 550 -18.14 -15.09 -16.80
C GLU A 550 -19.32 -14.39 -16.10
N GLU A 551 -19.33 -13.06 -16.13
CA GLU A 551 -20.42 -12.24 -15.61
C GLU A 551 -21.00 -11.40 -16.75
N GLY A 552 -22.08 -11.90 -17.39
CA GLY A 552 -22.69 -11.21 -18.52
C GLY A 552 -21.71 -11.03 -19.68
N ALA A 553 -21.41 -9.77 -20.03
CA ALA A 553 -20.50 -9.40 -21.11
C ALA A 553 -19.03 -9.32 -20.68
N THR A 554 -18.70 -9.70 -19.45
CA THR A 554 -17.36 -9.55 -18.85
C THR A 554 -16.79 -10.90 -18.43
N LEU A 555 -15.49 -11.09 -18.61
CA LEU A 555 -14.72 -12.18 -18.01
C LEU A 555 -14.05 -11.66 -16.74
N VAL A 556 -14.19 -12.40 -15.64
CA VAL A 556 -13.59 -12.08 -14.35
C VAL A 556 -12.43 -13.04 -14.08
N TYR A 557 -11.29 -12.49 -13.70
CA TYR A 557 -10.09 -13.25 -13.38
C TYR A 557 -9.40 -12.66 -12.15
N ALA A 558 -8.69 -13.49 -11.38
CA ALA A 558 -7.90 -13.07 -10.23
C ALA A 558 -6.46 -12.76 -10.64
N LEU A 559 -5.95 -11.65 -10.14
CA LEU A 559 -4.56 -11.21 -10.27
C LEU A 559 -3.69 -11.82 -9.17
N ALA A 560 -2.37 -11.80 -9.36
CA ALA A 560 -1.40 -12.35 -8.40
C ALA A 560 -1.41 -11.68 -7.02
N ASN A 561 -2.03 -10.49 -6.91
CA ASN A 561 -2.25 -9.79 -5.63
C ASN A 561 -3.58 -10.19 -4.96
N GLY A 562 -4.27 -11.22 -5.47
CA GLY A 562 -5.55 -11.71 -4.97
C GLY A 562 -6.79 -10.91 -5.41
N GLN A 563 -6.60 -9.75 -6.08
CA GLN A 563 -7.72 -8.92 -6.53
C GLN A 563 -8.36 -9.47 -7.81
N GLU A 564 -9.67 -9.26 -7.95
CA GLU A 564 -10.37 -9.55 -9.19
C GLU A 564 -10.23 -8.39 -10.19
N ALA A 565 -9.91 -8.75 -11.42
CA ALA A 565 -9.94 -7.89 -12.58
C ALA A 565 -10.99 -8.39 -13.60
N ARG A 566 -11.34 -7.48 -14.51
CA ARG A 566 -12.45 -7.63 -15.43
C ARG A 566 -12.01 -7.25 -16.83
N VAL A 567 -12.32 -8.08 -17.82
CA VAL A 567 -12.11 -7.77 -19.23
C VAL A 567 -13.41 -7.97 -20.03
N PRO A 568 -13.87 -7.00 -20.83
CA PRO A 568 -15.03 -7.19 -21.70
C PRO A 568 -14.77 -8.29 -22.73
N LYS A 569 -15.74 -9.18 -22.95
CA LYS A 569 -15.62 -10.27 -23.93
C LYS A 569 -15.40 -9.76 -25.35
N ALA A 570 -15.95 -8.59 -25.67
CA ALA A 570 -15.80 -7.94 -26.97
C ALA A 570 -14.34 -7.57 -27.28
N ASP A 571 -13.57 -7.24 -26.24
CA ASP A 571 -12.19 -6.77 -26.37
C ASP A 571 -11.20 -7.94 -26.44
N VAL A 572 -11.62 -9.15 -26.04
CA VAL A 572 -10.79 -10.35 -26.10
C VAL A 572 -10.74 -10.86 -27.54
N LYS A 573 -9.52 -10.92 -28.09
CA LYS A 573 -9.21 -11.54 -29.37
C LYS A 573 -8.96 -13.04 -29.21
N GLU A 574 -8.21 -13.42 -28.19
CA GLU A 574 -7.85 -14.82 -27.92
C GLU A 574 -7.83 -15.07 -26.41
N ARG A 575 -8.29 -16.25 -26.01
CA ARG A 575 -8.20 -16.74 -24.63
C ARG A 575 -7.39 -18.02 -24.64
N ARG A 576 -6.30 -18.05 -23.90
CA ARG A 576 -5.38 -19.19 -23.83
C ARG A 576 -5.14 -19.61 -22.39
N GLU A 577 -5.51 -20.84 -22.06
CA GLU A 577 -5.10 -21.46 -20.80
C GLU A 577 -3.61 -21.83 -20.88
N THR A 578 -2.89 -21.59 -19.79
CA THR A 578 -1.46 -21.92 -19.65
C THR A 578 -1.28 -23.19 -18.84
N GLU A 579 -0.05 -23.70 -18.76
CA GLU A 579 0.31 -24.77 -17.80
C GLU A 579 0.88 -24.20 -16.49
N THR A 580 0.80 -22.89 -16.32
CA THR A 580 1.38 -22.14 -15.20
C THR A 580 0.32 -21.74 -14.18
N SER A 581 0.72 -21.66 -12.93
CA SER A 581 -0.09 -21.18 -11.81
C SER A 581 -0.04 -19.65 -11.72
N LEU A 582 -0.99 -19.06 -10.99
CA LEU A 582 -0.92 -17.67 -10.56
C LEU A 582 0.12 -17.46 -9.44
N MET A 583 0.52 -18.54 -8.76
CA MET A 583 1.50 -18.49 -7.68
C MET A 583 2.90 -18.11 -8.21
N PRO A 584 3.59 -17.12 -7.61
CA PRO A 584 4.91 -16.68 -8.07
C PRO A 584 5.98 -17.77 -7.93
N SER A 585 6.77 -17.99 -8.99
CA SER A 585 7.91 -18.93 -9.04
C SER A 585 9.15 -18.45 -8.25
N ASN A 586 9.16 -17.19 -7.81
CA ASN A 586 10.30 -16.55 -7.14
C ASN A 586 10.08 -16.36 -5.64
N PHE A 587 9.22 -17.17 -5.01
CA PHE A 587 8.92 -17.03 -3.58
C PHE A 587 10.17 -17.13 -2.69
N HIS A 588 11.15 -17.92 -3.09
CA HIS A 588 12.45 -18.05 -2.43
C HIS A 588 13.30 -16.77 -2.40
N GLU A 589 12.97 -15.78 -3.24
CA GLU A 589 13.57 -14.44 -3.23
C GLU A 589 12.74 -13.46 -2.39
N ALA A 590 11.48 -13.81 -2.08
CA ALA A 590 10.57 -12.99 -1.29
C ALA A 590 10.73 -13.23 0.22
N ILE A 591 11.22 -14.39 0.62
CA ILE A 591 11.46 -14.77 2.02
C ILE A 591 12.88 -15.28 2.23
N THR A 592 13.40 -15.09 3.43
CA THR A 592 14.72 -15.57 3.87
C THR A 592 14.71 -17.09 4.07
N ALA A 593 15.90 -17.69 4.18
CA ALA A 593 16.01 -19.12 4.48
C ALA A 593 15.39 -19.49 5.84
N ALA A 594 15.51 -18.61 6.84
CA ALA A 594 14.89 -18.80 8.15
C ALA A 594 13.36 -18.74 8.07
N GLU A 595 12.81 -17.72 7.39
CA GLU A 595 11.36 -17.58 7.16
C GLU A 595 10.80 -18.79 6.39
N LEU A 596 11.54 -19.37 5.43
CA LEU A 596 11.12 -20.59 4.73
C LEU A 596 11.08 -21.80 5.68
N ASN A 597 12.09 -21.97 6.53
CA ASN A 597 12.10 -23.07 7.50
C ASN A 597 10.96 -22.93 8.52
N ASP A 598 10.72 -21.71 9.02
CA ASP A 598 9.62 -21.40 9.92
C ASP A 598 8.27 -21.71 9.25
N LEU A 599 8.07 -21.27 7.99
CA LEU A 599 6.87 -21.57 7.20
C LEU A 599 6.65 -23.07 7.01
N LEU A 600 7.71 -23.82 6.68
CA LEU A 600 7.62 -25.28 6.54
C LEU A 600 7.21 -25.95 7.85
N ALA A 601 7.79 -25.55 8.99
CA ALA A 601 7.41 -26.09 10.29
C ALA A 601 5.94 -25.81 10.63
N PHE A 602 5.46 -24.60 10.32
CA PHE A 602 4.05 -24.24 10.47
C PHE A 602 3.13 -25.11 9.61
N LEU A 603 3.41 -25.22 8.30
CA LEU A 603 2.59 -25.99 7.35
C LEU A 603 2.61 -27.50 7.65
N LEU A 604 3.75 -28.05 8.06
CA LEU A 604 3.87 -29.45 8.49
C LEU A 604 3.02 -29.76 9.72
N GLY A 605 2.81 -28.78 10.61
CA GLY A 605 1.91 -28.90 11.76
C GLY A 605 0.42 -28.95 11.39
N LYS A 606 0.04 -28.73 10.13
CA LYS A 606 -1.36 -28.72 9.66
C LYS A 606 -1.78 -30.06 9.11
N THR A 607 -1.95 -31.06 9.97
CA THR A 607 -2.24 -32.45 9.56
C THR A 607 -3.72 -32.78 9.37
N GLY A 608 -4.62 -31.77 9.42
CA GLY A 608 -6.07 -31.94 9.29
C GLY A 608 -6.70 -32.36 10.61
N GLY A 609 -7.70 -31.61 11.06
CA GLY A 609 -8.55 -31.91 12.21
C GLY A 609 -9.94 -32.28 11.77
#